data_AF-A0A673UMB1-F1
#
_entry.id   AF-A0A673UMB1-F1
#
_cell.length_a   1.000
_cell.length_b   1.000
_cell.length_c   1.000
_cell.angle_alpha   90.00
_cell.angle_beta   90.00
_cell.angle_gamma   90.00
#
_symmetry.space_group_name_H-M   'P 1'
#
loop_
_entity.id
_entity.type
_entity.pdbx_description
1 polymer ?
#
loop_
_entity_poly.entity_id
_entity_poly.type
_entity_poly.pdbx_seq_one_letter_code
_entity_poly.pdbx_strand_id
1 'polypeptide(L)'
;MCNTPTSCDLGKAAKDVFNKGYGFGMVKIDLKTKSCSGVEFSTSGHAYTDTGKASGNLETKCKVCNYGLTFTQKWNTGNTLGTEISLENKLAEGLK
;
A
#
# COMPACT_ATOMS: atom_id res chain seq x y z
N MET A 1 -24.40 4.94 10.22
CA MET A 1 -23.26 3.99 10.27
C MET A 1 -23.64 2.75 9.45
N CYS A 2 -23.46 2.80 8.14
CA CYS A 2 -23.62 1.62 7.28
C CYS A 2 -22.54 1.75 6.20
N ASN A 3 -21.38 1.17 6.47
CA ASN A 3 -20.35 1.01 5.46
C ASN A 3 -20.42 -0.46 5.07
N THR A 4 -21.15 -0.77 4.00
CA THR A 4 -21.26 -2.12 3.46
C THR A 4 -19.84 -2.58 3.14
N PRO A 5 -19.28 -3.60 3.83
CA PRO A 5 -17.97 -4.12 3.47
C PRO A 5 -18.06 -4.60 2.03
N THR A 6 -17.17 -4.09 1.20
CA THR A 6 -16.98 -4.59 -0.16
C THR A 6 -16.74 -6.10 -0.11
N SER A 7 -17.12 -6.86 -1.15
CA SER A 7 -16.92 -8.32 -1.20
C SER A 7 -15.49 -8.76 -0.80
N CYS A 8 -14.49 -7.89 -1.03
CA CYS A 8 -13.10 -8.06 -0.64
C CYS A 8 -12.79 -7.98 0.87
N ASP A 9 -13.68 -7.42 1.69
CA ASP A 9 -13.47 -7.26 3.13
C ASP A 9 -14.06 -8.43 3.97
N LEU A 10 -14.85 -9.32 3.36
CA LEU A 10 -15.30 -10.56 3.99
C LEU A 10 -14.11 -11.50 4.23
N GLY A 11 -13.92 -11.92 5.49
CA GLY A 11 -12.81 -12.81 5.89
C GLY A 11 -11.45 -12.12 6.04
N LYS A 12 -11.36 -10.81 5.77
CA LYS A 12 -10.12 -10.02 5.95
C LYS A 12 -9.63 -10.08 7.39
N ALA A 13 -10.52 -9.92 8.37
CA ALA A 13 -10.15 -9.97 9.79
C ALA A 13 -9.54 -11.32 10.18
N ALA A 14 -10.13 -12.43 9.73
CA ALA A 14 -9.58 -13.77 9.96
C ALA A 14 -8.21 -13.94 9.30
N LYS A 15 -8.08 -13.53 8.03
CA LYS A 15 -6.81 -13.56 7.30
C LYS A 15 -5.73 -12.73 8.00
N ASP A 16 -6.09 -11.59 8.55
CA ASP A 16 -5.18 -10.67 9.22
C ASP A 16 -4.58 -11.29 10.50
N VAL A 17 -5.39 -12.04 11.27
CA VAL A 17 -4.93 -12.78 12.46
C VAL A 17 -3.86 -13.81 12.12
N PHE A 18 -3.97 -14.49 10.98
CA PHE A 18 -2.99 -15.52 10.58
C PHE A 18 -1.76 -14.95 9.88
N ASN A 19 -1.83 -13.74 9.31
CA ASN A 19 -0.72 -13.18 8.51
C ASN A 19 0.09 -12.10 9.23
N LYS A 20 -0.49 -11.38 10.20
CA LYS A 20 0.25 -10.33 10.92
C LYS A 20 1.15 -10.92 12.01
N GLY A 21 2.42 -10.57 11.98
CA GLY A 21 3.41 -10.92 13.02
C GLY A 21 4.18 -12.22 12.78
N TYR A 22 3.79 -13.02 11.79
CA TYR A 22 4.45 -14.28 11.45
C TYR A 22 5.43 -14.08 10.28
N GLY A 23 6.67 -13.69 10.61
CA GLY A 23 7.76 -13.47 9.65
C GLY A 23 8.89 -14.49 9.81
N PHE A 24 8.58 -15.77 9.98
CA PHE A 24 9.61 -16.80 10.13
C PHE A 24 10.42 -16.95 8.84
N GLY A 25 11.75 -16.94 8.98
CA GLY A 25 12.66 -17.04 7.83
C GLY A 25 12.84 -15.74 7.03
N MET A 26 12.29 -14.62 7.50
CA MET A 26 12.36 -13.34 6.78
C MET A 26 12.60 -12.17 7.74
N VAL A 27 13.59 -11.34 7.42
CA VAL A 27 13.75 -10.02 8.04
C VAL A 27 13.00 -9.01 7.18
N LYS A 28 12.01 -8.32 7.77
CA LYS A 28 11.23 -7.28 7.09
C LYS A 28 11.44 -5.93 7.77
N ILE A 29 11.70 -4.90 6.98
CA ILE A 29 11.81 -3.51 7.40
C ILE A 29 10.75 -2.72 6.64
N ASP A 30 9.81 -2.09 7.34
CA ASP A 30 8.84 -1.18 6.75
C ASP A 30 9.12 0.25 7.26
N LEU A 31 9.33 1.18 6.33
CA LEU A 31 9.44 2.60 6.60
C LEU A 31 8.26 3.32 5.95
N LYS A 32 7.45 4.00 6.77
CA LYS A 32 6.32 4.78 6.29
C LYS A 32 6.46 6.23 6.74
N THR A 33 6.56 7.13 5.77
CA THR A 33 6.69 8.57 6.00
C THR A 33 5.47 9.27 5.41
N LYS A 34 4.84 10.13 6.21
CA LYS A 34 3.75 10.99 5.77
C LYS A 34 4.16 12.44 5.93
N SER A 35 4.27 13.13 4.80
CA SER A 35 4.55 14.57 4.77
C SER A 35 3.27 15.37 5.03
N CYS A 36 3.43 16.54 5.67
CA CYS A 36 2.35 17.53 5.82
C CYS A 36 1.79 17.99 4.47
N SER A 37 2.57 17.88 3.39
CA SER A 37 2.16 18.22 2.02
C SER A 37 1.25 17.19 1.34
N GLY A 38 0.84 16.11 2.02
CA GLY A 38 -0.06 15.08 1.46
C GLY A 38 0.65 13.99 0.65
N VAL A 39 1.99 13.97 0.68
CA VAL A 39 2.81 12.91 0.09
C VAL A 39 3.10 11.84 1.14
N GLU A 40 2.81 10.59 0.80
CA GLU A 40 3.07 9.40 1.62
C GLU A 40 4.10 8.52 0.89
N PHE A 41 5.20 8.21 1.54
CA PHE A 41 6.20 7.26 1.05
C PHE A 41 6.15 6.01 1.93
N SER A 42 6.00 4.84 1.33
CA SER A 42 6.09 3.55 2.00
C SER A 42 7.18 2.74 1.34
N THR A 43 8.26 2.47 2.06
CA THR A 43 9.36 1.62 1.59
C THR A 43 9.38 0.35 2.42
N SER A 44 9.41 -0.81 1.78
CA SER A 44 9.53 -2.10 2.46
C SER A 44 10.73 -2.87 1.93
N GLY A 45 11.65 -3.28 2.81
CA GLY A 45 12.74 -4.19 2.50
C GLY A 45 12.49 -5.56 3.12
N HIS A 46 12.78 -6.61 2.38
CA HIS A 46 12.64 -8.00 2.79
C HIS A 46 13.95 -8.73 2.51
N ALA A 47 14.45 -9.48 3.48
CA ALA A 47 15.56 -10.41 3.30
C ALA A 47 15.13 -11.80 3.77
N TYR A 48 15.23 -12.78 2.88
CA TYR A 48 14.85 -14.17 3.13
C TYR A 48 16.07 -14.95 3.61
N THR A 49 16.00 -15.52 4.81
CA THR A 49 17.12 -16.25 5.41
C THR A 49 17.28 -17.66 4.83
N ASP A 50 16.22 -18.22 4.22
CA ASP A 50 16.22 -19.51 3.53
C ASP A 50 16.98 -19.49 2.20
N THR A 51 16.81 -18.44 1.41
CA THR A 51 17.35 -18.32 0.04
C THR A 51 18.47 -17.30 -0.08
N GLY A 52 18.72 -16.48 0.97
CA GLY A 52 19.67 -15.38 0.96
C GLY A 52 19.27 -14.22 0.04
N LYS A 53 18.06 -14.25 -0.54
CA LYS A 53 17.58 -13.23 -1.46
C LYS A 53 17.05 -12.02 -0.69
N ALA A 54 17.23 -10.84 -1.28
CA ALA A 54 16.62 -9.61 -0.79
C ALA A 54 15.66 -9.03 -1.84
N SER A 55 14.54 -8.48 -1.40
CA SER A 55 13.61 -7.72 -2.24
C SER A 55 13.22 -6.41 -1.56
N GLY A 56 13.03 -5.37 -2.37
CA GLY A 56 12.58 -4.07 -1.93
C GLY A 56 11.35 -3.63 -2.72
N ASN A 57 10.46 -2.92 -2.04
CA ASN A 57 9.34 -2.22 -2.67
C ASN A 57 9.34 -0.76 -2.19
N LEU A 58 9.03 0.14 -3.11
CA LEU A 58 8.84 1.56 -2.86
C LEU A 58 7.49 1.97 -3.42
N GLU A 59 6.59 2.37 -2.55
CA GLU A 59 5.30 2.96 -2.90
C GLU A 59 5.32 4.45 -2.56
N THR A 60 5.11 5.29 -3.57
CA THR A 60 4.95 6.74 -3.43
C THR A 60 3.51 7.08 -3.74
N LYS A 61 2.83 7.70 -2.78
CA LYS A 61 1.45 8.13 -2.92
C LYS A 61 1.36 9.63 -2.73
N CYS A 62 0.96 10.34 -3.78
CA CYS A 62 0.76 11.78 -3.76
C CYS A 62 -0.74 12.07 -3.84
N LYS A 63 -1.31 12.63 -2.77
CA LYS A 63 -2.69 13.10 -2.79
C LYS A 63 -2.72 14.57 -3.16
N VAL A 64 -3.31 14.89 -4.30
CA VAL A 64 -3.60 16.25 -4.71
C VAL A 64 -5.00 16.59 -4.19
N CYS A 65 -5.05 17.00 -2.92
CA CYS A 65 -6.29 17.26 -2.18
C CYS A 65 -7.23 18.26 -2.89
N ASN A 66 -6.68 19.21 -3.64
CA ASN A 66 -7.48 20.24 -4.34
C ASN A 66 -8.34 19.69 -5.50
N TYR A 67 -8.02 18.49 -6.03
CA TYR A 67 -8.70 17.93 -7.19
C TYR A 67 -9.26 16.51 -6.97
N GLY A 68 -9.13 15.96 -5.76
CA GLY A 68 -9.51 14.57 -5.48
C GLY A 68 -8.62 13.53 -6.18
N LEU A 69 -7.49 13.97 -6.76
CA LEU A 69 -6.56 13.12 -7.49
C LEU A 69 -5.59 12.46 -6.52
N THR A 70 -5.45 11.14 -6.62
CA THR A 70 -4.43 10.36 -5.94
C THR A 70 -3.56 9.70 -6.97
N PHE A 71 -2.27 9.98 -6.91
CA PHE A 71 -1.26 9.33 -7.72
C PHE A 71 -0.51 8.33 -6.87
N THR A 72 -0.48 7.07 -7.27
CA THR A 72 0.24 6.00 -6.58
C THR A 72 1.25 5.38 -7.54
N GLN A 73 2.54 5.49 -7.22
CA GLN A 73 3.60 4.79 -7.92
C GLN A 73 4.16 3.68 -7.06
N LYS A 74 4.33 2.50 -7.65
CA LYS A 74 4.93 1.33 -7.01
C LYS A 74 6.12 0.88 -7.83
N TRP A 75 7.27 0.83 -7.19
CA TRP A 75 8.51 0.31 -7.73
C TRP A 75 8.94 -0.91 -6.91
N ASN A 76 9.51 -1.90 -7.57
CA ASN A 76 10.14 -3.03 -6.88
C ASN A 76 11.53 -3.32 -7.43
N THR A 77 12.35 -4.05 -6.66
CA THR A 77 13.71 -4.45 -7.07
C THR A 77 13.72 -5.42 -8.26
N GLY A 78 12.58 -6.00 -8.63
CA GLY A 78 12.38 -6.76 -9.86
C GLY A 78 12.17 -5.87 -11.10
N ASN A 79 12.52 -4.59 -11.03
CA ASN A 79 12.39 -3.60 -12.10
C ASN A 79 10.96 -3.43 -12.63
N THR A 80 9.95 -3.74 -11.82
CA THR A 80 8.55 -3.47 -12.17
C THR A 80 8.15 -2.10 -11.67
N LEU A 81 7.58 -1.30 -12.57
CA LEU A 81 6.96 -0.02 -12.26
C LEU A 81 5.45 -0.12 -12.50
N GLY A 82 4.66 0.09 -11.44
CA GLY A 82 3.22 0.31 -11.53
C GLY A 82 2.91 1.77 -11.25
N THR A 83 2.14 2.41 -12.14
CA THR A 83 1.60 3.75 -11.90
C THR A 83 0.08 3.67 -11.92
N GLU A 84 -0.54 4.13 -10.85
CA GLU A 84 -1.98 4.16 -10.67
C GLU A 84 -2.42 5.60 -10.42
N ILE A 85 -3.47 6.02 -11.14
CA ILE A 85 -4.07 7.33 -11.00
C ILE A 85 -5.52 7.09 -10.59
N SER A 86 -5.91 7.55 -9.42
CA SER A 86 -7.28 7.50 -8.94
C SER A 86 -7.84 8.91 -8.84
N LEU A 87 -9.09 9.10 -9.23
CA LEU A 87 -9.79 10.37 -9.12
C LEU A 87 -11.05 10.15 -8.30
N GLU A 88 -11.09 10.70 -7.09
CA GLU A 88 -12.22 10.59 -6.17
C GLU A 88 -13.08 11.87 -6.24
N ASN A 89 -14.41 11.73 -6.17
CA ASN A 89 -15.37 12.83 -5.93
C ASN A 89 -15.48 13.94 -7.01
N LYS A 90 -15.28 13.64 -8.30
CA LYS A 90 -15.53 14.61 -9.39
C LYS A 90 -16.93 14.55 -10.02
N LEU A 91 -17.64 13.43 -9.88
CA LEU A 91 -18.97 13.21 -10.47
C LEU A 91 -20.11 13.19 -9.43
N ALA A 92 -19.85 12.64 -8.24
CA ALA A 92 -20.74 12.67 -7.06
C ALA A 92 -19.94 12.33 -5.79
N GLU A 93 -20.43 12.76 -4.62
CA GLU A 93 -19.84 12.44 -3.32
C GLU A 93 -19.90 10.92 -3.08
N GLY A 94 -18.75 10.26 -2.88
CA GLY A 94 -18.65 8.82 -2.62
C GLY A 94 -18.23 7.93 -3.80
N LEU A 95 -17.91 8.50 -4.97
CA LEU A 95 -17.42 7.74 -6.13
C LEU A 95 -15.88 7.72 -6.17
N LYS A 96 -15.31 6.51 -6.20
CA LYS A 96 -13.88 6.22 -6.34
C LYS A 96 -13.61 5.42 -7.60
#